data_AF-A0A941BJV7-F1
#
_entry.id   AF-A0A941BJV7-F1
#
_cell.length_a   1.000
_cell.length_b   1.000
_cell.length_c   1.000
_cell.angle_alpha   90.00
_cell.angle_beta   90.00
_cell.angle_gamma   90.00
#
_symmetry.space_group_name_H-M   'P 1'
#
loop_
_entity.id
_entity.type
_entity.pdbx_description
1 polymer ?
#
loop_
_entity_poly.entity_id
_entity_poly.type
_entity_poly.pdbx_seq_one_letter_code
_entity_poly.pdbx_strand_id
1 'polypeptide(L)'
;MTRALILAAALTAAAPLQAQEAASAVAAASAAPAVPSAEAGRRAYTSTCARCHGINLAVTSSAYFDLRTFPKDEKERFIQSVTNGKRQMPAWGGIVKPETMESIWLYIGSVNGW
;
A
#
# COMPACT_ATOMS: atom_id res chain seq x y z
N MET A 1 55.36 -25.23 52.40
CA MET A 1 55.13 -24.07 53.29
C MET A 1 54.78 -22.91 52.37
N THR A 2 53.61 -22.28 52.32
CA THR A 2 52.52 -22.09 53.29
C THR A 2 51.36 -21.45 52.53
N ARG A 3 50.12 -21.77 52.93
CA ARG A 3 48.85 -21.02 52.73
C ARG A 3 48.15 -21.03 51.38
N ALA A 4 47.18 -21.95 51.31
CA ALA A 4 45.82 -21.65 50.86
C ALA A 4 45.19 -20.51 51.68
N LEU A 5 44.08 -19.98 51.14
CA LEU A 5 43.00 -19.14 51.71
C LEU A 5 42.73 -17.96 50.74
N ILE A 6 41.52 -17.55 50.38
CA ILE A 6 40.15 -18.06 50.52
C ILE A 6 39.25 -17.11 49.70
N LEU A 7 38.13 -17.62 49.19
CA LEU A 7 36.87 -16.95 48.79
C LEU A 7 36.89 -15.82 47.73
N ALA A 8 36.12 -16.05 46.66
CA ALA A 8 34.81 -15.41 46.53
C ALA A 8 33.96 -16.17 45.51
N ALA A 9 32.91 -16.85 45.99
CA ALA A 9 31.83 -17.31 45.15
C ALA A 9 30.96 -16.10 44.78
N ALA A 10 30.94 -15.72 43.50
CA ALA A 10 29.92 -14.83 42.97
C ALA A 10 28.90 -15.70 42.22
N LEU A 11 27.78 -15.99 42.90
CA LEU A 11 26.56 -16.48 42.25
C LEU A 11 26.06 -15.37 41.31
N THR A 12 26.33 -15.47 40.01
CA THR A 12 25.58 -14.72 39.01
C THR A 12 24.31 -15.49 38.68
N ALA A 13 23.19 -14.95 39.13
CA ALA A 13 21.85 -15.43 38.83
C ALA A 13 21.59 -15.48 37.32
N ALA A 14 21.00 -16.58 36.88
CA ALA A 14 20.44 -16.73 35.54
C ALA A 14 19.21 -15.83 35.36
N ALA A 15 19.14 -15.11 34.25
CA ALA A 15 17.89 -14.60 33.71
C ALA A 15 17.69 -15.24 32.33
N PRO A 16 16.56 -15.93 32.07
CA PRO A 16 16.31 -16.52 30.76
C PRO A 16 16.08 -15.41 29.75
N LEU A 17 16.80 -15.49 28.63
CA LEU A 17 16.59 -14.68 27.44
C LEU A 17 15.21 -15.05 26.86
N GLN A 18 14.17 -14.34 27.28
CA GLN A 18 12.84 -14.51 26.70
C GLN A 18 12.89 -14.04 25.24
N ALA A 19 12.77 -15.00 24.33
CA ALA A 19 12.56 -14.77 22.92
C ALA A 19 11.28 -13.94 22.75
N GLN A 20 11.44 -12.70 22.32
CA GLN A 20 10.32 -11.83 22.01
C GLN A 20 9.79 -12.25 20.65
N GLU A 21 8.82 -13.15 20.66
CA GLU A 21 8.02 -13.53 19.50
C GLU A 21 7.28 -12.27 19.04
N ALA A 22 7.86 -11.56 18.07
CA ALA A 22 7.19 -10.49 17.36
C ALA A 22 6.07 -11.15 16.56
N ALA A 23 4.88 -11.24 17.17
CA ALA A 23 3.67 -11.66 16.52
C ALA A 23 3.45 -10.75 15.30
N SER A 24 3.85 -11.26 14.14
CA SER A 24 3.49 -10.69 12.85
C SER A 24 1.99 -10.93 12.70
N ALA A 25 1.21 -9.96 13.17
CA ALA A 25 -0.19 -9.87 12.81
C ALA A 25 -0.27 -9.47 11.34
N VAL A 26 -0.06 -10.45 10.45
CA VAL A 26 -0.66 -10.40 9.12
C VAL A 26 -2.15 -10.49 9.36
N ALA A 27 -2.78 -9.34 9.58
CA ALA A 27 -4.22 -9.22 9.54
C ALA A 27 -4.64 -9.57 8.11
N ALA A 28 -4.92 -10.85 7.88
CA ALA A 28 -5.75 -11.30 6.79
C ALA A 28 -7.15 -10.74 7.07
N ALA A 29 -7.35 -9.48 6.69
CA ALA A 29 -8.63 -8.82 6.74
C ALA A 29 -9.52 -9.45 5.68
N SER A 30 -10.17 -10.56 6.03
CA SER A 30 -11.49 -10.88 5.51
C SER A 30 -12.47 -9.86 6.11
N ALA A 31 -12.36 -8.61 5.63
CA ALA A 31 -13.23 -7.52 6.02
C ALA A 31 -14.44 -7.51 5.10
N ALA A 32 -15.60 -7.11 5.65
CA ALA A 32 -16.71 -6.56 4.89
C ALA A 32 -16.20 -5.63 3.77
N PRO A 33 -16.93 -5.45 2.65
CA PRO A 33 -16.48 -4.59 1.57
C PRO A 33 -16.08 -3.22 2.15
N ALA A 34 -14.79 -2.91 2.06
CA ALA A 34 -14.25 -1.69 2.63
C ALA A 34 -14.94 -0.49 1.97
N VAL A 35 -15.44 0.45 2.79
CA VAL A 35 -15.98 1.71 2.29
C VAL A 35 -14.92 2.39 1.41
N PRO A 36 -15.26 2.84 0.19
CA PRO A 36 -14.30 3.50 -0.67
C PRO A 36 -13.61 4.69 0.00
N SER A 37 -12.30 4.81 -0.17
CA SER A 37 -11.52 5.91 0.39
C SER A 37 -10.29 6.21 -0.46
N ALA A 38 -9.80 7.46 -0.42
CA ALA A 38 -8.58 7.86 -1.13
C ALA A 38 -7.35 7.05 -0.67
N GLU A 39 -7.30 6.68 0.61
CA GLU A 39 -6.21 5.88 1.20
C GLU A 39 -6.21 4.44 0.64
N ALA A 40 -7.38 3.80 0.51
CA ALA A 40 -7.51 2.52 -0.19
C ALA A 40 -7.18 2.65 -1.69
N GLY A 41 -7.62 3.76 -2.31
CA GLY A 41 -7.34 4.09 -3.69
C GLY A 41 -5.85 4.21 -3.98
N ARG A 42 -5.09 4.88 -3.10
CA ARG A 42 -3.63 5.01 -3.23
C ARG A 42 -2.96 3.65 -3.27
N ARG A 43 -3.38 2.70 -2.41
CA ARG A 43 -2.83 1.34 -2.39
C ARG A 43 -3.13 0.60 -3.70
N ALA A 44 -4.38 0.61 -4.15
CA ALA A 44 -4.78 -0.04 -5.39
C ALA A 44 -4.13 0.58 -6.64
N TYR A 45 -4.00 1.91 -6.66
CA TYR A 45 -3.30 2.64 -7.71
C TYR A 45 -1.81 2.26 -7.75
N THR A 46 -1.16 2.17 -6.59
CA THR A 46 0.26 1.83 -6.49
C THR A 46 0.54 0.41 -7.02
N SER A 47 -0.34 -0.55 -6.73
CA SER A 47 -0.16 -1.94 -7.20
C SER A 47 -0.40 -2.11 -8.70
N THR A 48 -1.27 -1.30 -9.29
CA THR A 48 -1.85 -1.60 -10.62
C THR A 48 -1.50 -0.55 -11.68
N CYS A 49 -1.46 0.73 -11.32
CA CYS A 49 -1.49 1.84 -12.26
C CYS A 49 -0.16 2.63 -12.32
N ALA A 50 0.54 2.70 -11.19
CA ALA A 50 1.71 3.59 -11.00
C ALA A 50 2.88 3.28 -11.94
N ARG A 51 2.98 2.05 -12.48
CA ARG A 51 4.02 1.68 -13.44
C ARG A 51 4.00 2.53 -14.72
N CYS A 52 2.81 2.94 -15.16
CA CYS A 52 2.64 3.74 -16.37
C CYS A 52 2.28 5.19 -16.04
N HIS A 53 1.46 5.41 -15.02
CA HIS A 53 1.00 6.76 -14.66
C HIS A 53 1.87 7.47 -13.61
N GLY A 54 2.94 6.80 -13.14
CA GLY A 54 3.89 7.34 -12.18
C GLY A 54 3.44 7.24 -10.72
N ILE A 55 4.35 7.58 -9.80
CA ILE A 55 4.02 7.67 -8.38
C ILE A 55 3.27 8.99 -8.15
N ASN A 56 2.25 8.99 -7.30
CA ASN A 56 1.43 10.17 -7.04
C ASN A 56 0.84 10.80 -8.31
N LEU A 57 0.44 9.97 -9.27
CA LEU A 57 -0.17 10.39 -10.55
C LEU A 57 0.78 11.14 -11.49
N ALA A 58 2.03 11.35 -11.08
CA ALA A 58 3.01 12.14 -11.80
C ALA A 58 3.86 11.24 -12.71
N VAL A 59 3.46 11.19 -13.98
CA VAL A 59 4.24 10.51 -15.01
C VAL A 59 5.47 11.33 -15.40
N THR A 60 6.60 10.67 -15.66
CA THR A 60 7.85 11.32 -16.13
C THR A 60 8.03 11.26 -17.65
N SER A 61 7.24 10.45 -18.33
CA SER A 61 7.25 10.25 -19.78
C SER A 61 5.96 10.75 -20.41
N SER A 62 6.06 11.45 -21.54
CA SER A 62 4.90 11.87 -22.34
C SER A 62 4.16 10.72 -23.03
N ALA A 63 4.70 9.49 -22.96
CA ALA A 63 4.06 8.30 -23.51
C ALA A 63 2.75 7.92 -22.78
N TYR A 64 2.60 8.32 -21.51
CA TYR A 64 1.40 8.03 -20.72
C TYR A 64 0.70 9.31 -20.26
N PHE A 65 -0.58 9.18 -19.95
CA PHE A 65 -1.41 10.31 -19.56
C PHE A 65 -1.10 10.76 -18.13
N ASP A 66 -0.86 12.05 -17.93
CA ASP A 66 -0.66 12.65 -16.60
C ASP A 66 -2.01 12.80 -15.88
N LEU A 67 -2.27 11.91 -14.92
CA LEU A 67 -3.54 11.85 -14.21
C LEU A 67 -3.77 13.06 -13.28
N ARG A 68 -2.74 13.89 -13.03
CA ARG A 68 -2.91 15.16 -12.29
C ARG A 68 -3.74 16.19 -13.03
N THR A 69 -3.85 16.01 -14.34
CA THR A 69 -4.63 16.88 -15.24
C THR A 69 -6.04 16.35 -15.49
N PHE A 70 -6.42 15.21 -14.88
CA PHE A 70 -7.71 14.60 -15.14
C PHE A 70 -8.85 15.47 -14.54
N PRO A 71 -9.85 15.89 -15.32
CA PRO A 71 -10.98 16.70 -14.86
C PRO A 71 -11.96 15.95 -13.94
N LYS A 72 -12.51 16.67 -12.95
CA LYS A 72 -13.45 16.18 -11.93
C LYS A 72 -14.76 15.67 -12.52
N ASP A 73 -15.24 16.27 -13.60
CA ASP A 73 -16.54 16.02 -14.21
C ASP A 73 -16.52 14.87 -15.24
N GLU A 74 -15.40 14.16 -15.38
CA GLU A 74 -15.25 13.09 -16.37
C GLU A 74 -15.05 11.70 -15.75
N LYS A 75 -15.79 11.42 -14.67
CA LYS A 75 -15.73 10.12 -13.97
C LYS A 75 -16.12 8.96 -14.88
N GLU A 76 -17.12 9.13 -15.73
CA GLU A 76 -17.55 8.13 -16.70
C GLU A 76 -16.42 7.79 -17.68
N ARG A 77 -15.66 8.78 -18.14
CA ARG A 77 -14.49 8.57 -19.01
C ARG A 77 -13.40 7.79 -18.28
N PHE A 78 -13.19 8.05 -16.99
CA PHE A 78 -12.27 7.29 -16.15
C PHE A 78 -12.70 5.82 -16.06
N ILE A 79 -13.95 5.56 -15.67
CA ILE A 79 -14.49 4.20 -15.52
C ILE A 79 -14.41 3.43 -16.85
N GLN A 80 -14.81 4.04 -17.96
CA GLN A 80 -14.73 3.40 -19.28
C GLN A 80 -13.29 3.06 -19.66
N SER A 81 -12.36 4.00 -19.46
CA SER A 81 -10.95 3.77 -19.80
C SER A 81 -10.39 2.63 -18.95
N VAL A 82 -10.58 2.64 -17.63
CA VAL A 82 -10.00 1.61 -16.76
C VAL A 82 -10.65 0.25 -16.98
N THR A 83 -11.97 0.20 -17.18
CA THR A 83 -12.70 -1.05 -17.41
C THR A 83 -12.30 -1.68 -18.74
N ASN A 84 -12.30 -0.91 -19.83
CA ASN A 84 -12.16 -1.42 -21.20
C ASN A 84 -10.75 -1.28 -21.78
N GLY A 85 -9.83 -0.62 -21.06
CA GLY A 85 -8.53 -0.24 -21.58
C GLY A 85 -8.60 0.98 -22.51
N LYS A 86 -7.44 1.55 -22.82
CA LYS A 86 -7.30 2.69 -23.75
C LYS A 86 -5.90 2.75 -24.34
N ARG A 87 -5.78 2.52 -25.65
CA ARG A 87 -4.48 2.44 -26.34
C ARG A 87 -3.59 1.39 -25.67
N GLN A 88 -2.45 1.81 -25.11
CA GLN A 88 -1.52 0.94 -24.39
C GLN A 88 -1.94 0.65 -22.94
N MET A 89 -3.03 1.27 -22.44
CA MET A 89 -3.55 0.99 -21.11
C MET A 89 -4.37 -0.31 -21.12
N PRO A 90 -4.03 -1.33 -20.29
CA PRO A 90 -4.77 -2.59 -20.22
C PRO A 90 -6.20 -2.41 -19.75
N ALA A 91 -7.07 -3.36 -20.10
CA ALA A 91 -8.43 -3.46 -19.59
C ALA A 91 -8.43 -4.13 -18.21
N TRP A 92 -8.99 -3.45 -17.21
CA TRP A 92 -8.99 -3.91 -15.82
C TRP A 92 -10.36 -4.33 -15.31
N GLY A 93 -11.40 -4.34 -16.15
CA GLY A 93 -12.78 -4.62 -15.72
C GLY A 93 -13.02 -5.97 -15.03
N GLY A 94 -12.17 -6.98 -15.31
CA GLY A 94 -12.23 -8.28 -14.63
C GLY A 94 -11.40 -8.37 -13.34
N ILE A 95 -10.63 -7.32 -13.00
CA ILE A 95 -9.63 -7.32 -11.92
C ILE A 95 -9.97 -6.25 -10.88
N VAL A 96 -10.25 -5.02 -11.33
CA VAL A 96 -10.58 -3.88 -10.46
C VAL A 96 -12.09 -3.86 -10.24
N LYS A 97 -12.51 -4.25 -9.03
CA LYS A 97 -13.92 -4.23 -8.61
C LYS A 97 -14.47 -2.78 -8.51
N PRO A 98 -15.79 -2.56 -8.66
CA PRO A 98 -16.38 -1.22 -8.65
C PRO A 98 -16.02 -0.36 -7.42
N GLU A 99 -15.92 -0.95 -6.25
CA GLU A 99 -15.62 -0.27 -4.98
C GLU A 99 -14.14 0.16 -4.91
N THR A 100 -13.27 -0.65 -5.53
CA THR A 100 -11.86 -0.30 -5.72
C THR A 100 -11.71 0.79 -6.78
N MET A 101 -12.50 0.72 -7.86
CA MET A 101 -12.56 1.77 -8.88
C MET A 101 -12.93 3.12 -8.26
N GLU A 102 -13.95 3.14 -7.39
CA GLU A 102 -14.35 4.32 -6.64
C GLU A 102 -13.22 4.84 -5.75
N SER A 103 -12.54 3.94 -5.04
CA SER A 103 -11.41 4.31 -4.19
C SER A 103 -10.28 4.96 -5.00
N ILE A 104 -9.95 4.42 -6.17
CA ILE A 104 -8.95 5.01 -7.08
C ILE A 104 -9.39 6.39 -7.56
N TRP A 105 -10.68 6.57 -7.90
CA TRP A 105 -11.24 7.86 -8.27
C TRP A 105 -11.08 8.90 -7.15
N LEU A 106 -11.42 8.53 -5.90
CA LEU A 106 -11.24 9.40 -4.72
C LEU A 106 -9.76 9.74 -4.50
N TYR A 107 -8.84 8.81 -4.76
CA TYR A 107 -7.42 9.08 -4.69
C TYR A 107 -6.99 10.12 -5.75
N ILE A 108 -7.46 9.97 -6.99
CA ILE A 108 -7.18 10.94 -8.06
C ILE A 108 -7.65 12.34 -7.66
N GLY A 109 -8.89 12.45 -7.18
CA GLY A 109 -9.43 13.73 -6.70
C GLY A 109 -8.62 14.32 -5.55
N SER A 110 -8.23 13.50 -4.57
CA SER A 110 -7.43 13.96 -3.43
C SER A 110 -6.06 14.54 -3.83
N VAL A 111 -5.42 13.99 -4.87
CA VAL A 111 -4.14 14.51 -5.38
C VAL A 111 -4.36 15.77 -6.22
N ASN A 112 -5.48 15.84 -6.95
CA ASN A 112 -5.78 16.96 -7.86
C ASN A 112 -6.50 18.13 -7.17
N GLY A 113 -6.92 17.95 -5.92
CA GLY A 113 -7.59 18.97 -5.11
C GLY A 113 -9.09 19.10 -5.40
N TRP A 114 -9.76 18.03 -5.84
CA TRP A 114 -11.20 18.05 -6.13
C TRP A 114 -11.99 16.83 -5.65
#